data_AF-A0A2D8UN08-F1
#
_entry.id   AF-A0A2D8UN08-F1
#
_cell.length_a   1.000
_cell.length_b   1.000
_cell.length_c   1.000
_cell.angle_alpha   90.00
_cell.angle_beta   90.00
_cell.angle_gamma   90.00
#
_symmetry.space_group_name_H-M   'P 1'
#
loop_
_entity.id
_entity.type
_entity.pdbx_description
1 polymer ?
#
loop_
_entity_poly.entity_id
_entity_poly.type
_entity_poly.pdbx_seq_one_letter_code
_entity_poly.pdbx_strand_id
1 'polypeptide(L)'
;MVLLKKLYQIYLNGKIDLENNGIYQWTDNYPTISIIENDLRKNVLYTLKSNQKIIGAINISEEQEAKYESIKWEFNNSKVLVIHRLVIDPKYQKKGYAQN
;
A
#
# COMPACT_ATOMS: atom_id res chain seq x y z
N MET A 1 5.87 -11.87 -13.79
CA MET A 1 5.42 -10.75 -14.66
C MET A 1 3.92 -10.46 -14.59
N VAL A 2 2.99 -11.44 -14.69
CA VAL A 2 1.53 -11.18 -14.66
C VAL A 2 1.03 -10.63 -13.32
N LEU A 3 1.50 -11.19 -12.19
CA LEU A 3 1.10 -10.74 -10.85
C LEU A 3 1.49 -9.28 -10.57
N LEU A 4 2.74 -8.91 -10.88
CA LEU A 4 3.27 -7.56 -10.68
C LEU A 4 2.43 -6.51 -11.44
N LYS A 5 2.09 -6.79 -12.70
CA LYS A 5 1.21 -5.90 -13.50
C LYS A 5 -0.19 -5.75 -12.87
N LYS A 6 -0.78 -6.85 -12.39
CA LYS A 6 -2.09 -6.81 -11.71
C LYS A 6 -2.05 -5.96 -10.43
N LEU A 7 -1.00 -6.10 -9.63
CA LEU A 7 -0.81 -5.31 -8.42
C LEU A 7 -0.61 -3.83 -8.74
N TYR A 8 0.29 -3.52 -9.68
CA TYR A 8 0.53 -2.15 -10.12
C TYR A 8 -0.76 -1.48 -10.62
N GLN A 9 -1.60 -2.21 -11.34
CA GLN A 9 -2.89 -1.68 -11.79
C GLN A 9 -3.83 -1.30 -10.63
N ILE A 10 -3.84 -2.04 -9.53
CA ILE A 10 -4.68 -1.72 -8.36
C ILE A 10 -4.19 -0.41 -7.71
N TYR A 11 -2.89 -0.24 -7.57
CA TYR A 11 -2.32 1.02 -7.08
C TYR A 11 -2.62 2.19 -8.01
N LEU A 12 -2.52 2.00 -9.32
CA LEU A 12 -2.88 3.03 -10.29
C LEU A 12 -4.36 3.41 -10.20
N ASN A 13 -5.25 2.43 -10.06
CA ASN A 13 -6.67 2.68 -9.87
C ASN A 13 -6.92 3.50 -8.59
N GLY A 14 -6.27 3.15 -7.49
CA GLY A 14 -6.37 3.90 -6.22
C GLY A 14 -5.82 5.32 -6.34
N LYS A 15 -4.70 5.52 -7.06
CA LYS A 15 -4.15 6.85 -7.33
C LYS A 15 -5.16 7.74 -8.04
N ILE A 16 -5.69 7.25 -9.16
CA ILE A 16 -6.65 7.99 -9.99
C ILE A 16 -7.90 8.35 -9.17
N ASP A 17 -8.37 7.42 -8.34
CA ASP A 17 -9.51 7.67 -7.44
C ASP A 17 -9.20 8.77 -6.42
N LEU A 18 -8.03 8.74 -5.78
CA LEU A 18 -7.60 9.82 -4.87
C LEU A 18 -7.54 11.18 -5.58
N GLU A 19 -6.93 11.24 -6.77
CA GLU A 19 -6.83 12.47 -7.57
C GLU A 19 -8.20 13.00 -7.98
N ASN A 20 -9.13 12.13 -8.38
CA ASN A 20 -10.50 12.50 -8.70
C ASN A 20 -11.27 13.06 -7.49
N ASN A 21 -10.86 12.70 -6.27
CA ASN A 21 -11.39 13.24 -5.02
C ASN A 21 -10.60 14.47 -4.52
N GLY A 22 -9.65 15.00 -5.29
CA GLY A 22 -8.82 16.15 -4.93
C GLY A 22 -7.74 15.83 -3.88
N ILE A 23 -7.40 14.56 -3.68
CA ILE A 23 -6.43 14.09 -2.68
C ILE A 23 -5.12 13.70 -3.39
N TYR A 24 -4.12 14.56 -3.33
CA TYR A 24 -2.84 14.38 -4.03
C TYR A 24 -1.76 13.73 -3.14
N GLN A 25 -2.00 12.49 -2.68
CA GLN A 25 -1.07 11.76 -1.82
C GLN A 25 -0.03 10.93 -2.57
N TRP A 26 -0.40 10.40 -3.75
CA TRP A 26 0.46 9.54 -4.56
C TRP A 26 0.91 10.31 -5.80
N THR A 27 2.19 10.65 -5.86
CA THR A 27 2.75 11.43 -6.96
C THR A 27 2.99 10.56 -8.20
N ASP A 28 3.47 11.13 -9.30
CA ASP A 28 3.86 10.36 -10.49
C ASP A 28 5.02 9.40 -10.23
N ASN A 29 5.79 9.66 -9.19
CA ASN A 29 6.92 8.83 -8.78
C ASN A 29 6.57 7.84 -7.67
N TYR A 30 5.29 7.72 -7.27
CA TYR A 30 4.90 6.82 -6.18
C TYR A 30 3.43 6.34 -6.23
N PRO A 31 3.16 5.04 -6.04
CA PRO A 31 4.11 3.94 -6.02
C PRO A 31 4.53 3.53 -7.44
N THR A 32 5.83 3.30 -7.65
CA THR A 32 6.34 2.78 -8.93
C THR A 32 6.20 1.25 -9.00
N ILE A 33 6.27 0.70 -10.22
CA ILE A 33 6.31 -0.76 -10.42
C ILE A 33 7.50 -1.42 -9.68
N SER A 34 8.65 -0.73 -9.61
CA SER A 34 9.84 -1.22 -8.93
C SER A 34 9.67 -1.30 -7.41
N ILE A 35 8.92 -0.37 -6.81
CA ILE A 35 8.59 -0.42 -5.37
C ILE A 35 7.76 -1.67 -5.06
N ILE A 36 6.75 -1.95 -5.88
CA ILE A 36 5.87 -3.13 -5.69
C ILE A 36 6.67 -4.43 -5.92
N GLU A 37 7.55 -4.45 -6.91
CA GLU A 37 8.44 -5.60 -7.15
C GLU A 37 9.37 -5.86 -5.96
N ASN A 38 9.93 -4.80 -5.37
CA ASN A 38 10.76 -4.89 -4.19
C ASN A 38 9.96 -5.41 -2.97
N ASP A 39 8.73 -4.94 -2.77
CA ASP A 39 7.87 -5.42 -1.68
C ASP A 39 7.54 -6.91 -1.81
N LEU A 40 7.29 -7.38 -3.04
CA LEU A 40 7.12 -8.82 -3.32
C LEU A 40 8.39 -9.61 -3.01
N ARG A 41 9.56 -9.12 -3.45
CA ARG A 41 10.85 -9.78 -3.19
C ARG A 41 11.17 -9.86 -1.70
N LYS A 42 10.82 -8.83 -0.93
CA LYS A 42 11.01 -8.78 0.51
C LYS A 42 9.95 -9.58 1.28
N ASN A 43 8.94 -10.16 0.61
CA ASN A 43 7.81 -10.85 1.24
C ASN A 43 7.02 -10.01 2.25
N VAL A 44 6.93 -8.69 2.00
CA VAL A 44 6.20 -7.73 2.86
C VAL A 44 4.89 -7.25 2.24
N LEU A 45 4.57 -7.69 1.02
CA LEU A 45 3.33 -7.36 0.33
C LEU A 45 2.30 -8.47 0.48
N TYR A 46 1.20 -8.14 1.14
CA TYR A 46 0.05 -9.02 1.29
C TYR A 46 -1.08 -8.57 0.35
N THR A 47 -1.88 -9.52 -0.12
CA THR A 47 -2.94 -9.26 -1.10
C THR A 47 -4.29 -9.74 -0.59
N LEU A 48 -5.32 -8.91 -0.78
CA LEU A 48 -6.70 -9.30 -0.56
C LEU A 48 -7.29 -9.82 -1.86
N LYS A 49 -7.90 -11.01 -1.81
CA LYS A 49 -8.52 -11.65 -2.96
C LYS A 49 -10.01 -11.89 -2.74
N SER A 50 -10.80 -11.64 -3.77
CA SER A 50 -12.22 -12.00 -3.84
C SER A 50 -12.46 -12.72 -5.16
N ASN A 51 -13.04 -13.93 -5.13
CA ASN A 51 -13.25 -14.78 -6.31
C ASN A 51 -11.97 -14.91 -7.18
N GLN A 52 -10.83 -15.22 -6.54
CA GLN A 52 -9.50 -15.32 -7.17
C GLN A 52 -8.94 -14.03 -7.80
N LYS A 53 -9.69 -12.93 -7.78
CA LYS A 53 -9.24 -11.61 -8.22
C LYS A 53 -8.61 -10.86 -7.05
N ILE A 54 -7.43 -10.26 -7.27
CA ILE A 54 -6.84 -9.34 -6.31
C ILE A 54 -7.66 -8.05 -6.32
N ILE A 55 -8.14 -7.65 -5.16
CA ILE A 55 -8.99 -6.45 -4.98
C ILE A 55 -8.36 -5.43 -4.03
N GLY A 56 -7.22 -5.77 -3.41
CA GLY A 56 -6.48 -4.88 -2.54
C GLY A 56 -5.10 -5.43 -2.23
N ALA A 57 -4.24 -4.55 -1.73
CA ALA A 57 -2.90 -4.90 -1.29
C ALA A 57 -2.50 -4.05 -0.08
N ILE A 58 -1.67 -4.64 0.78
CA ILE A 58 -1.10 -3.97 1.95
C ILE A 58 0.37 -4.34 2.08
N ASN A 59 1.22 -3.33 2.25
CA ASN A 59 2.60 -3.51 2.66
C ASN A 59 2.68 -3.44 4.18
N ILE A 60 3.33 -4.43 4.81
CA ILE A 60 3.60 -4.43 6.25
C ILE A 60 5.06 -4.83 6.45
N SER A 61 5.87 -3.95 7.02
CA SER A 61 7.30 -4.20 7.21
C SER A 61 7.84 -3.57 8.50
N GLU A 62 9.04 -3.98 8.92
CA GLU A 62 9.77 -3.35 10.03
C GLU A 62 10.61 -2.14 9.56
N GLU A 63 10.57 -1.82 8.26
CA GLU A 63 11.32 -0.72 7.67
C GLU A 63 10.68 0.61 8.09
N GLN A 64 11.42 1.46 8.77
CA GLN A 64 10.96 2.77 9.21
C GLN A 64 11.65 3.86 8.39
N GLU A 65 10.92 4.93 8.09
CA GLU A 65 11.55 6.09 7.46
C GLU A 65 12.41 6.84 8.48
N ALA A 66 13.63 7.27 8.12
CA ALA A 66 14.53 7.99 9.02
C ALA A 66 13.88 9.23 9.67
N LYS A 67 12.93 9.86 8.98
CA LYS A 67 12.16 11.01 9.52
C LYS A 67 11.38 10.67 10.80
N TYR A 68 11.01 9.39 10.99
CA TYR A 68 10.28 8.95 12.18
C TYR A 68 11.12 9.03 13.46
N GLU A 69 12.45 9.01 13.36
CA GLU A 69 13.35 9.12 14.52
C GLU A 69 13.21 10.45 15.26
N SER A 70 12.80 11.51 14.54
CA SER A 70 12.59 12.84 15.10
C SER A 70 11.27 12.99 15.88
N ILE A 71 10.35 12.03 15.73
CA ILE A 71 9.03 12.07 16.34
C ILE A 71 9.09 11.36 17.70
N LYS A 72 8.48 11.97 18.72
CA LYS A 72 8.35 11.36 20.05
C LYS A 72 7.19 10.38 20.06
N TRP A 73 7.43 9.14 19.65
CA TRP A 73 6.43 8.08 19.78
C TRP A 73 6.40 7.52 21.20
N GLU A 74 5.23 7.06 21.62
CA GLU A 74 5.05 6.38 22.91
C GLU A 74 5.89 5.09 23.00
N PHE A 75 6.08 4.39 21.87
CA PHE A 75 6.77 3.11 21.79
C PHE A 75 8.13 3.16 21.05
N ASN A 76 8.91 4.23 21.25
CA ASN A 76 10.18 4.48 20.53
C ASN A 76 11.22 3.34 20.58
N ASN A 77 11.22 2.50 21.62
CA ASN A 77 12.17 1.40 21.78
C ASN A 77 11.56 0.00 21.52
N SER A 78 10.36 -0.05 20.96
CA SER A 78 9.67 -1.31 20.68
C SER A 78 9.88 -1.76 19.24
N LYS A 79 9.82 -3.07 19.04
CA LYS A 79 9.71 -3.63 17.69
C LYS A 79 8.31 -3.30 17.15
N VAL A 80 8.25 -2.51 16.09
CA VAL A 80 7.00 -2.06 15.46
C VAL A 80 6.92 -2.52 14.01
N LEU A 81 5.68 -2.68 13.52
CA LEU A 81 5.40 -2.86 12.10
C LEU A 81 4.80 -1.56 11.55
N VAL A 82 5.23 -1.21 10.33
CA VAL A 82 4.78 -0.04 9.60
C VAL A 82 3.97 -0.48 8.39
N ILE A 83 2.82 0.15 8.20
CA ILE A 83 2.03 0.04 6.98
C ILE A 83 2.42 1.19 6.06
N HIS A 84 3.25 0.92 5.05
CA HIS A 84 3.69 1.96 4.11
C HIS A 84 2.65 2.25 3.02
N ARG A 85 1.92 1.22 2.61
CA ARG A 85 1.04 1.23 1.44
C ARG A 85 -0.16 0.37 1.74
N LEU A 86 -1.35 0.96 1.63
CA LEU A 86 -2.62 0.25 1.68
C LEU A 86 -3.45 0.73 0.50
N VAL A 87 -3.98 -0.22 -0.27
CA VAL A 87 -4.88 0.08 -1.38
C VAL A 87 -6.00 -0.95 -1.44
N ILE A 88 -7.23 -0.46 -1.60
CA ILE A 88 -8.38 -1.25 -2.05
C ILE A 88 -8.77 -0.68 -3.42
N ASP A 89 -8.91 -1.55 -4.41
CA ASP A 89 -9.39 -1.15 -5.74
C ASP A 89 -10.71 -0.37 -5.57
N PRO A 90 -10.85 0.83 -6.18
CA PRO A 90 -12.02 1.70 -6.00
C PRO A 90 -13.37 1.00 -6.17
N LYS A 91 -13.45 -0.02 -7.04
CA LYS A 91 -14.68 -0.81 -7.27
C LYS A 91 -15.11 -1.66 -6.06
N TYR A 92 -14.22 -1.82 -5.08
CA TYR A 92 -14.41 -2.65 -3.90
C TYR A 92 -14.28 -1.86 -2.58
N GLN A 93 -14.02 -0.55 -2.64
CA GLN A 93 -14.00 0.31 -1.45
C GLN A 93 -15.39 0.41 -0.79
N LYS A 94 -15.42 0.93 0.45
CA LYS A 94 -16.64 1.13 1.28
C LYS A 94 -17.42 -0.16 1.59
N LYS A 95 -16.74 -1.31 1.55
CA LYS A 95 -17.28 -2.64 1.87
C LYS A 95 -16.67 -3.28 3.12
N GLY A 96 -15.95 -2.51 3.92
CA GLY A 96 -15.26 -3.00 5.13
C GLY A 96 -13.93 -3.72 4.88
N TYR A 97 -13.44 -3.79 3.64
CA TYR A 97 -12.15 -4.44 3.32
C TYR A 97 -10.90 -3.71 3.84
N ALA A 98 -11.05 -2.44 4.17
CA ALA A 98 -10.10 -1.64 4.91
C ALA A 98 -10.95 -0.77 5.85
N GLN A 99 -11.06 -1.19 7.10
CA GLN A 99 -11.90 -0.57 8.12
C GLN A 99 -11.00 0.00 9.23
N ASN A 100 -11.39 1.16 9.75
CA ASN A 100 -10.88 1.72 11.00
C ASN A 100 -11.93 1.51 12.09
#